data_AF-A0A369CFP5-F1
#
_entry.id   AF-A0A369CFP5-F1
#
_cell.length_a   1.000
_cell.length_b   1.000
_cell.length_c   1.000
_cell.angle_alpha   90.00
_cell.angle_beta   90.00
_cell.angle_gamma   90.00
#
_symmetry.space_group_name_H-M   'P 1'
#
loop_
_entity.id
_entity.type
_entity.pdbx_description
1 polymer ?
#
loop_
_entity_poly.entity_id
_entity_poly.type
_entity_poly.pdbx_seq_one_letter_code
_entity_poly.pdbx_strand_id
1 'polypeptide(L)'
;MARLLILYASREGQTARIVERMADIARGRGHAVEIVRCRRFSVPPSPDPFAGVLVGGSIHLGRHERSLERFVAAHHDVLERLPAGFFSVSLSAASPRAEVRAAAQGYVDDFLQETGWHPRVTASFAGALAYTRYGPLKRWFMRRVVARHSDDTDTRRDYEYTDWEAVGCFAAAFLDRLERWPE
;
A
#
# COMPACT_ATOMS: atom_id res chain seq x y z
N MET A 1 9.45 -22.85 -4.98
CA MET A 1 8.46 -21.93 -5.59
C MET A 1 7.39 -21.62 -4.55
N ALA A 2 7.37 -20.40 -4.02
CA ALA A 2 6.38 -19.97 -3.02
C ALA A 2 5.16 -19.30 -3.69
N ARG A 3 3.99 -19.43 -3.07
CA ARG A 3 2.76 -18.70 -3.45
C ARG A 3 2.59 -17.49 -2.55
N LEU A 4 2.37 -16.32 -3.14
CA LEU A 4 2.23 -15.04 -2.44
C LEU A 4 0.84 -14.47 -2.66
N LEU A 5 0.29 -13.87 -1.61
CA LEU A 5 -0.92 -13.05 -1.68
C LEU A 5 -0.53 -11.57 -1.56
N ILE A 6 -0.96 -10.74 -2.51
CA ILE A 6 -0.93 -9.29 -2.37
C ILE A 6 -2.37 -8.78 -2.31
N LEU A 7 -2.80 -8.41 -1.11
CA LEU A 7 -4.13 -7.89 -0.85
C LEU A 7 -4.07 -6.36 -0.67
N TYR A 8 -4.85 -5.63 -1.47
CA TYR A 8 -4.74 -4.17 -1.48
C TYR A 8 -6.03 -3.40 -1.62
N ALA A 9 -6.07 -2.19 -1.04
CA ALA A 9 -7.16 -1.24 -1.25
C ALA A 9 -6.69 -0.02 -2.06
N SER A 10 -7.47 0.36 -3.07
CA SER A 10 -7.17 1.53 -3.89
C SER A 10 -8.47 2.22 -4.29
N ARG A 11 -8.47 3.55 -4.39
CA ARG A 11 -9.56 4.29 -5.05
C ARG A 11 -9.19 4.76 -6.45
N GLU A 12 -8.04 5.41 -6.62
CA GLU A 12 -7.65 6.01 -7.91
C GLU A 12 -6.82 5.10 -8.82
N GLY A 13 -6.35 3.95 -8.31
CA GLY A 13 -5.65 2.93 -9.09
C GLY A 13 -4.13 2.96 -9.01
N GLN A 14 -3.52 3.97 -8.37
CA GLN A 14 -2.06 4.01 -8.21
C GLN A 14 -1.54 2.84 -7.37
N THR A 15 -2.23 2.50 -6.28
CA THR A 15 -1.90 1.32 -5.47
C THR A 15 -1.90 0.04 -6.30
N ALA A 16 -2.80 -0.08 -7.29
CA ALA A 16 -2.83 -1.25 -8.17
C ALA A 16 -1.56 -1.33 -9.03
N ARG A 17 -1.06 -0.21 -9.55
CA ARG A 17 0.20 -0.18 -10.30
C ARG A 17 1.41 -0.54 -9.42
N ILE A 18 1.43 -0.06 -8.18
CA ILE A 18 2.45 -0.43 -7.18
C ILE A 18 2.41 -1.94 -6.91
N VAL A 19 1.21 -2.51 -6.73
CA VAL A 19 1.01 -3.94 -6.51
C VAL A 19 1.45 -4.79 -7.70
N GLU A 20 1.10 -4.40 -8.92
CA GLU A 20 1.57 -5.10 -10.13
C GLU A 20 3.09 -5.06 -10.23
N ARG A 21 3.73 -3.92 -9.93
CA ARG A 21 5.19 -3.82 -9.92
C ARG A 21 5.83 -4.78 -8.91
N MET A 22 5.29 -4.86 -7.69
CA MET A 22 5.77 -5.81 -6.68
C MET A 22 5.54 -7.26 -7.12
N ALA A 23 4.40 -7.54 -7.76
CA ALA A 23 4.10 -8.87 -8.27
C ALA A 23 5.03 -9.28 -9.41
N ASP A 24 5.37 -8.37 -10.32
CA ASP A 24 6.31 -8.65 -11.42
C ASP A 24 7.72 -8.96 -10.90
N ILE A 25 8.17 -8.25 -9.85
CA ILE A 25 9.44 -8.55 -9.18
C ILE A 25 9.41 -9.95 -8.56
N ALA A 26 8.35 -10.30 -7.85
CA ALA A 26 8.19 -11.61 -7.25
C ALA A 26 8.09 -12.75 -8.30
N ARG A 27 7.34 -12.52 -9.38
CA ARG A 27 7.26 -13.44 -10.54
C ARG A 27 8.63 -13.62 -11.20
N GLY A 28 9.39 -12.54 -11.33
CA GLY A 28 10.77 -12.56 -11.86
C GLY A 28 11.73 -13.39 -11.03
N ARG A 29 11.47 -13.55 -9.72
CA ARG A 29 12.20 -14.47 -8.82
C ARG A 29 11.62 -15.91 -8.80
N GLY A 30 10.62 -16.20 -9.63
CA GLY A 30 10.03 -17.54 -9.74
C GLY A 30 8.96 -17.86 -8.68
N HIS A 31 8.36 -16.84 -8.04
CA HIS A 31 7.21 -17.02 -7.16
C HIS A 31 5.89 -16.88 -7.92
N ALA A 32 4.85 -17.59 -7.45
CA ALA A 32 3.49 -17.37 -7.92
C ALA A 32 2.84 -16.26 -7.08
N VAL A 33 2.12 -15.34 -7.72
CA VAL A 33 1.50 -14.19 -7.03
C VAL A 33 0.02 -14.09 -7.36
N GLU A 34 -0.80 -14.08 -6.32
CA GLU A 34 -2.21 -13.79 -6.39
C GLU A 34 -2.47 -12.37 -5.89
N ILE A 35 -3.09 -11.55 -6.73
CA ILE A 35 -3.43 -10.16 -6.40
C ILE A 35 -4.92 -10.07 -6.11
N VAL A 36 -5.27 -9.58 -4.93
CA VAL A 36 -6.67 -9.40 -4.51
C VAL A 36 -6.92 -7.94 -4.15
N ARG A 37 -7.81 -7.29 -4.89
CA ARG A 37 -8.29 -5.95 -4.51
C ARG A 37 -9.36 -6.09 -3.42
N CYS A 38 -9.10 -5.53 -2.25
CA CYS A 38 -10.07 -5.40 -1.17
C CYS A 38 -11.33 -4.69 -1.66
N ARG A 39 -12.43 -5.43 -1.65
CA ARG A 39 -13.80 -4.90 -1.72
C ARG A 39 -14.47 -5.17 -0.38
N ARG A 40 -15.72 -4.73 -0.19
CA ARG A 40 -16.53 -5.20 0.95
C ARG A 40 -16.71 -6.71 0.79
N PHE A 41 -15.88 -7.50 1.44
CA PHE A 41 -16.05 -8.94 1.53
C PHE A 41 -17.13 -9.25 2.57
N SER A 42 -17.98 -10.21 2.26
CA SER A 42 -18.78 -10.90 3.27
C SER A 42 -17.89 -11.82 4.11
N VAL A 43 -16.91 -12.47 3.48
CA VAL A 43 -15.87 -13.30 4.11
C VAL A 43 -14.52 -12.97 3.47
N PRO A 44 -13.50 -12.51 4.23
CA PRO A 44 -12.18 -12.24 3.67
C PRO A 44 -11.50 -13.53 3.18
N PRO A 45 -10.66 -13.49 2.13
CA PRO A 45 -9.98 -14.67 1.62
C PRO A 45 -8.98 -15.22 2.64
N SER A 46 -8.88 -16.54 2.81
CA SER A 46 -7.90 -17.13 3.73
C SER A 46 -6.46 -16.94 3.21
N PRO A 47 -5.52 -16.46 4.05
CA PRO A 47 -4.10 -16.40 3.72
C PRO A 47 -3.34 -17.71 3.97
N ASP A 48 -3.94 -18.74 4.57
CA ASP A 48 -3.26 -20.00 4.93
C ASP A 48 -2.56 -20.73 3.77
N PRO A 49 -3.08 -20.74 2.52
CA PRO A 49 -2.42 -21.41 1.40
C PRO A 49 -1.16 -20.70 0.87
N PHE A 50 -0.83 -19.52 1.40
CA PHE A 50 0.24 -18.68 0.89
C PHE A 50 1.45 -18.72 1.81
N ALA A 51 2.63 -18.77 1.21
CA ALA A 51 3.91 -18.73 1.92
C ALA A 51 4.27 -17.32 2.40
N GLY A 52 3.59 -16.28 1.91
CA GLY A 52 3.81 -14.90 2.29
C GLY A 52 2.67 -13.98 1.87
N VAL A 53 2.45 -12.91 2.63
CA VAL A 53 1.34 -11.98 2.42
C VAL A 53 1.82 -10.54 2.46
N LEU A 54 1.48 -9.76 1.42
CA LEU A 54 1.57 -8.31 1.44
C LEU A 54 0.17 -7.72 1.56
N VAL A 55 -0.01 -6.82 2.52
CA VAL A 55 -1.25 -6.05 2.71
C VAL A 55 -0.93 -4.58 2.48
N GLY A 56 -1.76 -3.84 1.75
CA GLY A 56 -1.51 -2.40 1.66
C GLY A 56 -2.58 -1.58 0.99
N GLY A 57 -2.52 -0.27 1.14
CA GLY A 57 -3.59 0.56 0.63
C GLY A 57 -3.32 2.04 0.60
N SER A 58 -4.14 2.73 -0.20
CA SER A 58 -4.15 4.18 -0.26
C SER A 58 -4.89 4.81 0.93
N ILE A 59 -4.40 5.95 1.39
CA ILE A 59 -5.06 6.77 2.42
C ILE A 59 -6.17 7.63 1.81
N HIS A 60 -7.36 7.57 2.41
CA HIS A 60 -8.48 8.43 2.07
C HIS A 60 -9.14 8.97 3.33
N LEU A 61 -9.36 10.28 3.39
CA LEU A 61 -9.91 10.96 4.58
C LEU A 61 -9.13 10.62 5.87
N GLY A 62 -7.81 10.54 5.77
CA GLY A 62 -6.88 10.37 6.89
C GLY A 62 -6.72 8.94 7.40
N ARG A 63 -7.25 7.91 6.72
CA ARG A 63 -7.15 6.51 7.15
C ARG A 63 -7.09 5.54 5.97
N HIS A 64 -6.68 4.30 6.24
CA HIS A 64 -6.83 3.19 5.29
C HIS A 64 -8.31 2.75 5.19
N GLU A 65 -8.61 1.93 4.17
CA GLU A 65 -9.94 1.36 4.02
C GLU A 65 -10.21 0.30 5.11
N ARG A 66 -11.36 0.39 5.79
CA ARG A 66 -11.81 -0.58 6.81
C ARG A 66 -11.87 -2.04 6.35
N SER A 67 -11.82 -2.30 5.04
CA SER A 67 -11.71 -3.66 4.51
C SER A 67 -10.34 -4.28 4.75
N LEU A 68 -9.27 -3.47 4.80
CA LEU A 68 -7.93 -3.92 5.17
C LEU A 68 -7.87 -4.25 6.66
N GLU A 69 -8.34 -3.34 7.52
CA GLU A 69 -8.43 -3.58 8.98
C GLU A 69 -9.18 -4.89 9.28
N ARG A 70 -10.34 -5.10 8.63
CA ARG A 70 -11.13 -6.33 8.79
C ARG A 70 -10.43 -7.59 8.32
N PHE A 71 -9.66 -7.52 7.23
CA PHE A 71 -8.87 -8.66 6.77
C PHE A 71 -7.78 -9.00 7.79
N VAL A 72 -7.04 -7.99 8.27
CA VAL A 72 -5.99 -8.18 9.27
C VAL A 72 -6.56 -8.73 10.58
N ALA A 73 -7.66 -8.16 11.08
CA ALA A 73 -8.31 -8.64 12.29
C ALA A 73 -8.83 -10.08 12.16
N ALA A 74 -9.37 -10.45 11.00
CA ALA A 74 -9.90 -11.81 10.77
C ALA A 74 -8.81 -12.88 10.65
N HIS A 75 -7.58 -12.49 10.27
CA HIS A 75 -6.48 -13.41 9.99
C HIS A 75 -5.20 -13.09 10.78
N HIS A 76 -5.32 -12.36 11.89
CA HIS A 76 -4.20 -11.84 12.68
C HIS A 76 -3.20 -12.95 13.01
N ASP A 77 -3.67 -14.04 13.61
CA ASP A 77 -2.83 -15.18 14.01
C ASP A 77 -2.05 -15.78 12.83
N VAL A 78 -2.65 -15.83 11.64
CA VAL A 78 -2.00 -16.38 10.44
C VAL A 78 -0.93 -15.40 9.95
N LEU A 79 -1.25 -14.10 9.89
CA LEU A 79 -0.34 -13.04 9.46
C LEU A 79 0.86 -12.84 10.39
N GLU A 80 0.75 -13.18 11.67
CA GLU A 80 1.87 -13.14 12.63
C GLU A 80 2.86 -14.30 12.42
N ARG A 81 2.37 -15.46 11.96
CA ARG A 81 3.17 -16.68 11.78
C ARG A 81 3.89 -16.77 10.44
N LEU A 82 3.41 -16.07 9.41
CA LEU A 82 4.01 -16.10 8.08
C LEU A 82 4.82 -14.82 7.77
N PRO A 83 5.69 -14.84 6.73
CA PRO A 83 6.29 -13.65 6.16
C PRO A 83 5.23 -12.67 5.67
N ALA A 84 4.89 -11.69 6.51
CA ALA A 84 3.86 -10.71 6.21
C ALA A 84 4.44 -9.29 6.16
N GLY A 85 4.00 -8.47 5.21
CA GLY A 85 4.46 -7.10 5.03
C GLY A 85 3.30 -6.14 4.82
N PHE A 86 3.48 -4.88 5.26
CA PHE A 86 2.50 -3.82 5.09
C PHE A 86 3.04 -2.66 4.25
N PHE A 87 2.21 -2.07 3.39
CA PHE A 87 2.58 -0.84 2.72
C PHE A 87 1.43 0.18 2.67
N SER A 88 1.74 1.43 2.92
CA SER A 88 0.81 2.55 2.84
C SER A 88 1.10 3.39 1.61
N VAL A 89 0.06 3.86 0.91
CA VAL A 89 0.20 4.76 -0.24
C VAL A 89 -0.46 6.10 0.11
N SER A 90 0.33 7.14 0.21
CA SER A 90 -0.18 8.47 0.53
C SER A 90 0.48 9.54 -0.33
N LEU A 91 -0.27 10.60 -0.58
CA LEU A 91 0.27 11.77 -1.27
C LEU A 91 1.28 12.53 -0.40
N SER A 92 1.11 12.46 0.92
CA SER A 92 2.01 13.07 1.90
C SER A 92 3.45 12.55 1.80
N ALA A 93 3.65 11.29 1.40
CA ALA A 93 4.97 10.72 1.19
C ALA A 93 5.78 11.41 0.07
N ALA A 94 5.12 12.12 -0.86
CA ALA A 94 5.79 12.89 -1.92
C ALA A 94 6.23 14.30 -1.48
N SER A 95 5.87 14.75 -0.27
CA SER A 95 6.04 16.16 0.08
C SER A 95 7.52 16.53 0.29
N PRO A 96 7.97 17.70 -0.18
CA PRO A 96 9.31 18.22 0.13
C PRO A 96 9.43 18.64 1.61
N ARG A 97 8.31 18.78 2.35
CA ARG A 97 8.31 19.16 3.76
C ARG A 97 8.39 17.94 4.67
N ALA A 98 9.36 17.95 5.59
CA ALA A 98 9.60 16.85 6.52
C ALA A 98 8.38 16.52 7.40
N GLU A 99 7.67 17.54 7.89
CA GLU A 99 6.45 17.39 8.70
C GLU A 99 5.33 16.63 7.97
N VAL A 100 5.17 16.87 6.67
CA VAL A 100 4.15 16.23 5.84
C VAL A 100 4.57 14.81 5.50
N ARG A 101 5.87 14.58 5.24
CA ARG A 101 6.39 13.21 5.10
C ARG A 101 6.23 12.39 6.38
N ALA A 102 6.41 13.00 7.55
CA ALA A 102 6.20 12.32 8.83
C ALA A 102 4.75 11.84 8.99
N ALA A 103 3.76 12.57 8.46
CA ALA A 103 2.36 12.10 8.45
C ALA A 103 2.18 10.79 7.66
N ALA A 104 3.02 10.54 6.64
CA ALA A 104 2.96 9.30 5.87
C ALA A 104 3.40 8.07 6.69
N GLN A 105 4.30 8.27 7.66
CA GLN A 105 4.68 7.25 8.64
C GLN A 105 3.58 7.11 9.71
N GLY A 106 3.01 8.23 10.18
CA GLY A 106 1.90 8.21 11.13
C GLY A 106 0.72 7.34 10.65
N TYR A 107 0.38 7.37 9.36
CA TYR A 107 -0.65 6.47 8.83
C TYR A 107 -0.31 4.98 8.91
N VAL A 108 0.98 4.62 8.81
CA VAL A 108 1.40 3.24 9.02
C VAL A 108 1.22 2.89 10.49
N ASP A 109 1.73 3.74 11.38
CA ASP A 109 1.70 3.51 12.81
C ASP A 109 0.26 3.40 13.34
N ASP A 110 -0.64 4.29 12.90
CA ASP A 110 -2.08 4.26 13.21
C ASP A 110 -2.71 2.92 12.80
N PHE A 111 -2.44 2.44 11.58
CA PHE A 111 -3.00 1.17 11.10
C PHE A 111 -2.50 -0.04 11.91
N LEU A 112 -1.21 -0.07 12.25
CA LEU A 112 -0.64 -1.15 13.05
C LEU A 112 -1.16 -1.11 14.49
N GLN A 113 -1.32 0.08 15.06
CA GLN A 113 -1.90 0.25 16.40
C GLN A 113 -3.37 -0.17 16.43
N GLU A 114 -4.17 0.23 15.44
CA GLU A 114 -5.59 -0.12 15.36
C GLU A 114 -5.83 -1.62 15.15
N THR A 115 -4.94 -2.29 14.40
CA THR A 115 -5.06 -3.72 14.09
C THR A 115 -4.31 -4.64 15.05
N GLY A 116 -3.37 -4.10 15.84
CA GLY A 116 -2.48 -4.87 16.70
C GLY A 116 -1.52 -5.80 15.94
N TRP A 117 -1.31 -5.56 14.65
CA TRP A 117 -0.53 -6.43 13.76
C TRP A 117 0.92 -5.95 13.62
N HIS A 118 1.87 -6.90 13.58
CA HIS A 118 3.31 -6.65 13.51
C HIS A 118 3.92 -7.24 12.22
N PRO A 119 3.71 -6.59 11.06
CA PRO A 119 4.34 -7.01 9.82
C PRO A 119 5.86 -6.96 9.92
N ARG A 120 6.53 -7.88 9.23
CA ARG A 120 7.99 -8.02 9.23
C ARG A 120 8.70 -6.91 8.46
N VAL A 121 8.00 -6.32 7.51
CA VAL A 121 8.48 -5.19 6.70
C VAL A 121 7.34 -4.21 6.51
N THR A 122 7.65 -2.92 6.60
CA THR A 122 6.70 -1.83 6.35
C THR A 122 7.28 -0.83 5.36
N ALA A 123 6.41 -0.18 4.59
CA ALA A 123 6.81 0.93 3.72
C ALA A 123 5.69 1.96 3.56
N SER A 124 6.09 3.20 3.27
CA SER A 124 5.18 4.27 2.87
C SER A 124 5.60 4.80 1.50
N PHE A 125 4.71 4.71 0.52
CA PHE A 125 4.96 5.12 -0.85
C PHE A 125 4.18 6.38 -1.20
N ALA A 126 4.84 7.27 -1.95
CA ALA A 126 4.20 8.38 -2.60
C ALA A 126 3.17 7.88 -3.63
N GLY A 127 1.94 8.39 -3.52
CA GLY A 127 0.86 8.11 -4.47
C GLY A 127 0.96 8.96 -5.76
N ALA A 128 -0.18 9.11 -6.43
CA ALA A 128 -0.31 9.96 -7.62
C ALA A 128 -1.48 10.93 -7.46
N LEU A 129 -1.34 12.15 -7.98
CA LEU A 129 -2.45 13.09 -8.21
C LEU A 129 -3.12 12.74 -9.53
N ALA A 130 -4.19 11.94 -9.46
CA ALA A 130 -5.04 11.67 -10.61
C ALA A 130 -6.07 12.80 -10.81
N TYR A 131 -5.63 14.04 -11.05
CA TYR A 131 -6.53 15.20 -11.16
C TYR A 131 -7.62 14.99 -12.20
N THR A 132 -7.30 14.32 -13.32
CA THR A 132 -8.25 14.05 -14.41
C THR A 132 -9.42 13.17 -13.95
N ARG A 133 -9.21 12.32 -12.94
CA ARG A 133 -10.21 11.43 -12.34
C ARG A 133 -10.99 12.07 -11.18
N TYR A 134 -10.63 13.29 -10.77
CA TYR A 134 -11.31 13.98 -9.67
C TYR A 134 -12.53 14.76 -10.17
N GLY A 135 -13.67 14.59 -9.48
CA GLY A 135 -14.80 15.50 -9.59
C GLY A 135 -14.45 16.93 -9.12
N PRO A 136 -15.25 17.95 -9.49
CA PRO A 136 -14.90 19.36 -9.32
C PRO A 136 -14.60 19.77 -7.87
N LEU A 137 -15.35 19.25 -6.89
CA LEU A 137 -15.12 19.50 -5.46
C LEU A 137 -13.79 18.94 -4.96
N LYS A 138 -13.50 17.66 -5.27
CA LYS A 138 -12.26 16.99 -4.87
C LYS A 138 -11.05 17.64 -5.54
N ARG A 139 -11.19 18.04 -6.80
CA ARG A 139 -10.17 18.78 -7.55
C ARG A 139 -9.85 20.13 -6.90
N TRP A 140 -10.85 20.88 -6.45
CA TRP A 140 -10.65 22.14 -5.75
C TRP A 140 -10.01 21.96 -4.36
N PHE A 141 -10.43 20.94 -3.59
CA PHE A 141 -9.81 20.61 -2.30
C PHE A 141 -8.34 20.21 -2.47
N MET A 142 -8.06 19.31 -3.42
CA MET A 142 -6.69 18.86 -3.71
C MET A 142 -5.82 20.01 -4.24
N ARG A 143 -6.36 20.94 -5.01
CA ARG A 143 -5.63 22.18 -5.37
C ARG A 143 -5.24 22.98 -4.13
N ARG A 144 -6.09 23.10 -3.11
CA ARG A 144 -5.75 23.82 -1.87
C ARG A 144 -4.73 23.09 -1.01
N VAL A 145 -4.76 21.76 -1.00
CA VAL A 145 -3.75 20.94 -0.30
C VAL A 145 -2.42 21.02 -1.04
N VAL A 146 -2.40 20.78 -2.35
CA VAL A 146 -1.19 20.79 -3.18
C VAL A 146 -0.58 22.17 -3.30
N ALA A 147 -1.36 23.25 -3.44
CA ALA A 147 -0.84 24.63 -3.46
C ALA A 147 -0.12 25.05 -2.16
N ARG A 148 -0.26 24.26 -1.07
CA ARG A 148 0.53 24.45 0.16
C ARG A 148 1.84 23.67 0.14
N HIS A 149 2.06 22.76 -0.81
CA HIS A 149 3.12 21.75 -0.77
C HIS A 149 3.93 21.62 -2.08
N SER A 150 3.38 21.92 -3.25
CA SER A 150 4.09 22.00 -4.54
C SER A 150 3.39 22.95 -5.54
N ASP A 151 4.10 23.31 -6.61
CA ASP A 151 3.57 24.16 -7.70
C ASP A 151 2.71 23.36 -8.72
N ASP A 152 2.50 22.06 -8.49
CA ASP A 152 1.76 21.13 -9.36
C ASP A 152 0.23 21.33 -9.27
N THR A 153 -0.20 22.55 -9.52
CA THR A 153 -1.60 22.98 -9.45
C THR A 153 -2.35 22.83 -10.78
N ASP A 154 -1.67 22.39 -11.86
CA ASP A 154 -2.31 22.15 -13.15
C ASP A 154 -3.14 20.87 -13.13
N THR A 155 -4.43 21.04 -12.84
CA THR A 155 -5.39 19.93 -12.76
C THR A 155 -5.72 19.27 -14.11
N ARG A 156 -5.12 19.70 -15.22
CA ARG A 156 -5.33 19.09 -16.54
C ARG A 156 -4.47 17.85 -16.76
N ARG A 157 -3.49 17.58 -15.90
CA ARG A 157 -2.59 16.44 -16.01
C ARG A 157 -2.56 15.64 -14.70
N ASP A 158 -2.25 14.35 -14.82
CA ASP A 158 -2.02 13.49 -13.67
C ASP A 158 -0.53 13.54 -13.31
N TYR A 159 -0.21 13.59 -12.02
CA TYR A 159 1.17 13.58 -11.53
C TYR A 159 1.44 12.29 -10.76
N GLU A 160 2.49 11.58 -11.15
CA GLU A 160 2.94 10.36 -10.48
C GLU A 160 4.19 10.70 -9.64
N TYR A 161 4.09 10.51 -8.32
CA TYR A 161 5.19 10.77 -7.39
C TYR A 161 5.78 9.49 -6.81
N THR A 162 5.29 8.34 -7.24
CA THR A 162 5.75 7.04 -6.75
C THR A 162 7.21 6.84 -7.06
N ASP A 163 8.00 6.68 -6.01
CA ASP A 163 9.38 6.21 -6.11
C ASP A 163 9.37 4.71 -6.41
N TRP A 164 9.57 4.37 -7.68
CA TRP A 164 9.58 2.99 -8.17
C TRP A 164 10.80 2.19 -7.72
N GLU A 165 11.90 2.86 -7.40
CA GLU A 165 13.08 2.22 -6.83
C GLU A 165 12.78 1.79 -5.39
N ALA A 166 12.17 2.66 -4.58
CA ALA A 166 11.73 2.33 -3.24
C ALA A 166 10.72 1.16 -3.21
N VAL A 167 9.78 1.12 -4.17
CA VAL A 167 8.88 -0.04 -4.35
C VAL A 167 9.67 -1.32 -4.64
N GLY A 168 10.69 -1.22 -5.49
CA GLY A 168 11.58 -2.34 -5.81
C GLY A 168 12.37 -2.84 -4.61
N CYS A 169 12.97 -1.93 -3.85
CA CYS A 169 13.72 -2.25 -2.63
C CYS A 169 12.83 -2.92 -1.57
N PHE A 170 11.61 -2.41 -1.36
CA PHE A 170 10.65 -3.01 -0.44
C PHE A 170 10.25 -4.44 -0.87
N ALA A 171 9.93 -4.63 -2.16
CA ALA A 171 9.59 -5.95 -2.68
C ALA A 171 10.76 -6.93 -2.53
N ALA A 172 11.98 -6.51 -2.86
CA ALA A 172 13.18 -7.32 -2.69
C ALA A 172 13.41 -7.69 -1.21
N ALA A 173 13.30 -6.74 -0.28
CA ALA A 173 13.46 -6.98 1.14
C ALA A 173 12.42 -7.98 1.70
N PHE A 174 11.17 -7.88 1.22
CA PHE A 174 10.13 -8.85 1.55
C PHE A 174 10.48 -10.26 1.04
N LEU A 175 10.89 -10.38 -0.23
CA LEU A 175 11.21 -11.65 -0.88
C LEU A 175 12.45 -12.32 -0.28
N ASP A 176 13.49 -11.55 0.02
CA ASP A 176 14.69 -12.07 0.68
C ASP A 176 14.35 -12.65 2.08
N ARG A 177 13.35 -12.08 2.76
CA ARG A 177 12.88 -12.58 4.06
C ARG A 177 12.00 -13.81 3.92
N LEU A 178 11.13 -13.84 2.91
CA LEU A 178 10.33 -15.02 2.54
C LEU A 178 11.23 -16.22 2.23
N GLU A 179 12.27 -16.04 1.42
CA GLU A 179 13.19 -17.11 1.00
C GLU A 179 14.03 -17.68 2.15
N ARG A 180 14.21 -16.90 3.23
CA ARG A 180 14.94 -17.30 4.44
C ARG A 180 14.00 -17.76 5.56
N TRP A 181 12.69 -17.79 5.33
CA TRP A 181 11.74 -18.12 6.38
C TRP A 181 11.83 -19.62 6.71
N PRO A 182 12.00 -19.99 7.99
CA PRO A 182 12.02 -21.40 8.38
C PRO A 182 10.64 -22.04 8.13
N GLU A 183 10.64 -23.28 7.65
CA GLU A 183 9.43 -24.11 7.52
C GLU A 183 8.76 -24.39 8.87
#